data_AF-A0A1I6UKF1-F1
#
_entry.id   AF-A0A1I6UKF1-F1
#
_cell.length_a   1.000
_cell.length_b   1.000
_cell.length_c   1.000
_cell.angle_alpha   90.00
_cell.angle_beta   90.00
_cell.angle_gamma   90.00
#
_symmetry.space_group_name_H-M   'P 1'
#
loop_
_entity.id
_entity.type
_entity.pdbx_description
1 polymer ?
#
loop_
_entity_poly.entity_id
_entity_poly.type
_entity_poly.pdbx_seq_one_letter_code
_entity_poly.pdbx_strand_id
1 'polypeptide(L)'
;MEDLVQECRQPGNRRGIERRAAYQRERPIDPNHFQRYALRSAFYKEEVQEIGEWKQWRIEDALSGLTKLERDEYMMKVGQGFSMGTIVAYMGDSKSSVQVMMKRAEQKMMRQKETSLFLVG
;
A
#
# COMPACT_ATOMS: atom_id res chain seq x y z
N MET A 1 -47.42 -21.77 -37.08
CA MET A 1 -48.23 -21.29 -35.96
C MET A 1 -47.99 -22.23 -34.80
N GLU A 2 -46.93 -22.01 -34.03
CA GLU A 2 -46.89 -21.04 -32.88
C GLU A 2 -47.13 -21.88 -31.61
N ASP A 3 -46.26 -22.04 -30.61
CA ASP A 3 -45.12 -21.23 -30.17
C ASP A 3 -44.12 -22.11 -29.38
N LEU A 4 -42.97 -22.41 -29.98
CA LEU A 4 -41.71 -22.57 -29.21
C LEU A 4 -40.90 -21.26 -29.24
N VAL A 5 -41.60 -20.15 -29.48
CA VAL A 5 -41.08 -18.79 -29.48
C VAL A 5 -41.55 -18.13 -28.20
N GLN A 6 -40.94 -18.46 -27.06
CA GLN A 6 -41.16 -17.59 -25.89
C GLN A 6 -39.98 -17.36 -24.97
N GLU A 7 -38.86 -18.06 -25.12
CA GLU A 7 -37.61 -17.62 -24.49
C GLU A 7 -36.44 -17.76 -25.46
N CYS A 8 -36.16 -16.68 -26.18
CA CYS A 8 -34.92 -16.45 -26.92
C CYS A 8 -33.71 -16.38 -25.97
N ARG A 9 -33.42 -17.44 -25.23
CA ARG A 9 -32.14 -17.64 -24.56
C ARG A 9 -31.46 -18.81 -25.24
N GLN A 10 -30.50 -18.48 -26.10
CA GLN A 10 -29.51 -19.46 -26.55
C GLN A 10 -29.04 -20.25 -25.33
N PRO A 11 -29.12 -21.59 -25.31
CA PRO A 11 -28.62 -22.38 -24.21
C PRO A 11 -27.11 -22.15 -24.13
N GLY A 12 -26.71 -21.25 -23.24
CA GLY A 12 -25.31 -20.98 -22.95
C GLY A 12 -24.60 -22.27 -22.60
N ASN A 13 -23.40 -22.43 -23.15
CA ASN A 13 -22.54 -23.60 -23.02
C ASN A 13 -22.45 -24.06 -21.54
N ARG A 14 -23.21 -25.10 -21.14
CA ARG A 14 -23.19 -25.72 -19.79
C ARG A 14 -21.91 -26.52 -19.51
N ARG A 15 -20.77 -26.09 -20.08
CA ARG A 15 -19.48 -26.75 -19.88
C ARG A 15 -18.78 -26.12 -18.67
N GLY A 16 -18.21 -26.95 -17.81
CA GLY A 16 -17.39 -26.50 -16.68
C GLY A 16 -16.25 -25.59 -17.14
N ILE A 17 -15.86 -24.64 -16.28
CA ILE A 17 -14.79 -23.65 -16.53
C ILE A 17 -13.48 -24.30 -17.00
N GLU A 18 -13.25 -25.54 -16.58
CA GLU A 18 -12.09 -26.37 -16.85
C GLU A 18 -11.88 -26.63 -18.36
N ARG A 19 -12.97 -26.75 -19.13
CA ARG A 19 -12.96 -27.17 -20.54
C ARG A 19 -13.15 -26.00 -21.52
N ARG A 20 -12.54 -24.86 -21.23
CA ARG A 20 -12.49 -23.72 -22.16
C ARG A 20 -11.53 -23.99 -23.32
N ALA A 21 -11.99 -23.75 -24.54
CA ALA A 21 -11.11 -23.68 -25.71
C ALA A 21 -10.14 -22.49 -25.57
N ALA A 22 -9.00 -22.50 -26.27
CA ALA A 22 -7.96 -21.46 -26.16
C ALA A 22 -8.54 -20.03 -26.30
N TYR A 23 -9.38 -19.80 -27.31
CA TYR A 23 -10.06 -18.52 -27.57
C TYR A 23 -11.04 -18.07 -26.46
N GLN A 24 -11.50 -18.99 -25.59
CA GLN A 24 -12.36 -18.65 -24.45
C GLN A 24 -11.56 -18.32 -23.18
N ARG A 25 -10.25 -18.61 -23.17
CA ARG A 25 -9.32 -18.26 -22.10
C ARG A 25 -8.69 -16.89 -22.35
N GLU A 26 -8.44 -16.58 -23.62
CA GLU A 26 -7.89 -15.31 -24.05
C GLU A 26 -8.94 -14.19 -23.89
N ARG A 27 -8.54 -13.09 -23.27
CA ARG A 27 -9.32 -11.85 -23.27
C ARG A 27 -8.63 -10.89 -24.24
N PRO A 28 -9.32 -10.41 -25.29
CA PRO A 28 -8.73 -9.41 -26.17
C PRO A 28 -8.43 -8.16 -25.35
N ILE A 29 -7.15 -7.79 -25.31
CA ILE A 29 -6.67 -6.59 -24.66
C ILE A 29 -6.02 -5.71 -25.71
N ASP A 30 -6.24 -4.40 -25.64
CA ASP A 30 -5.57 -3.46 -26.52
C ASP A 30 -4.04 -3.50 -26.22
N PRO A 31 -3.18 -3.76 -27.23
CA PRO A 31 -1.74 -3.79 -27.05
C PRO A 31 -1.18 -2.54 -26.38
N ASN A 32 -1.77 -1.37 -26.63
CA ASN A 32 -1.32 -0.12 -26.03
C ASN A 32 -1.58 -0.09 -24.51
N HIS A 33 -2.66 -0.72 -24.04
CA HIS A 33 -2.95 -0.83 -22.61
C HIS A 33 -1.95 -1.75 -21.91
N PHE A 34 -1.59 -2.86 -22.55
CA PHE A 34 -0.58 -3.78 -22.04
C PHE A 34 0.80 -3.11 -21.98
N GLN A 35 1.19 -2.40 -23.03
CA GLN A 35 2.44 -1.63 -23.06
C GLN A 35 2.47 -0.57 -21.97
N ARG A 36 1.42 0.25 -21.81
CA ARG A 36 1.35 1.26 -20.73
C ARG A 36 1.48 0.65 -19.34
N TYR A 37 0.89 -0.53 -19.11
CA TYR A 37 1.01 -1.23 -17.83
C TYR A 37 2.43 -1.81 -17.61
N ALA A 38 3.00 -2.48 -18.62
CA ALA A 38 4.36 -3.01 -18.56
C ALA A 38 5.39 -1.88 -18.35
N LEU A 39 5.25 -0.79 -19.10
CA LEU A 39 6.08 0.40 -19.00
C LEU A 39 5.88 1.13 -17.66
N ARG A 40 4.67 1.12 -17.08
CA ARG A 40 4.43 1.64 -15.73
C ARG A 40 5.24 0.89 -14.67
N SER A 41 5.45 -0.42 -14.81
CA SER A 41 6.32 -1.16 -13.89
C SER A 41 7.82 -0.91 -14.13
N ALA A 42 8.22 -0.60 -15.37
CA ALA A 42 9.63 -0.45 -15.76
C ALA A 42 10.15 0.99 -15.62
N PHE A 43 9.29 2.01 -15.77
CA PHE A 43 9.68 3.42 -15.74
C PHE A 43 9.32 4.15 -14.44
N TYR A 44 8.40 3.63 -13.63
CA TYR A 44 8.28 4.07 -12.24
C TYR A 44 9.29 3.30 -11.40
N LYS A 45 10.59 3.48 -11.69
CA LYS A 45 11.48 3.69 -10.55
C LYS A 45 10.89 4.92 -9.89
N GLU A 46 10.33 4.80 -8.68
CA GLU A 46 10.01 5.98 -7.89
C GLU A 46 11.19 6.93 -8.06
N GLU A 47 10.95 8.10 -8.66
CA GLU A 47 11.94 9.17 -8.63
C GLU A 47 12.17 9.39 -7.15
N VAL A 48 13.26 8.83 -6.63
CA VAL A 48 13.67 9.02 -5.25
C VAL A 48 14.00 10.51 -5.20
N GLN A 49 13.04 11.31 -4.78
CA GLN A 49 13.27 12.72 -4.56
C GLN A 49 14.34 12.78 -3.48
N GLU A 50 15.55 13.16 -3.88
CA GLU A 50 16.64 13.35 -2.95
C GLU A 50 16.20 14.42 -1.96
N ILE A 51 15.97 14.00 -0.72
CA ILE A 51 15.63 14.89 0.37
C ILE A 51 16.91 15.67 0.65
N GLY A 52 16.90 16.99 0.42
CA GLY A 52 18.05 17.84 0.74
C GLY A 52 18.46 17.69 2.20
N GLU A 53 19.76 17.76 2.47
CA GLU A 53 20.36 17.45 3.78
C GLU A 53 19.61 18.12 4.95
N TRP A 54 19.26 19.40 4.82
CA TRP A 54 18.53 20.14 5.86
C TRP A 54 17.19 19.48 6.25
N LYS A 55 16.45 18.95 5.28
CA LYS A 55 15.19 18.24 5.56
C LYS A 55 15.46 16.91 6.25
N GLN A 56 16.52 16.21 5.87
CA GLN A 56 16.93 14.97 6.53
C GLN A 56 17.28 15.22 8.00
N TRP A 57 18.07 16.27 8.29
CA TRP A 57 18.39 16.69 9.65
C TRP A 57 17.14 17.02 10.47
N ARG A 58 16.15 17.71 9.88
CA ARG A 58 14.87 18.00 10.58
C ARG A 58 14.07 16.73 10.89
N ILE A 59 14.06 15.75 9.98
CA ILE A 59 13.40 14.46 10.23
C ILE A 59 14.11 13.72 11.36
N GLU A 60 15.44 13.69 11.34
CA GLU A 60 16.24 13.02 12.37
C GLU A 60 16.06 13.68 13.74
N ASP A 61 16.05 15.01 13.80
CA ASP A 61 15.79 15.75 15.03
C ASP A 61 14.38 15.47 15.58
N ALA A 62 13.36 15.41 14.72
CA ALA A 62 12.00 15.05 15.13
C ALA A 62 11.89 13.61 15.67
N LEU A 63 12.72 12.69 15.17
CA LEU A 63 12.74 11.27 15.58
C LEU A 63 13.74 10.98 16.73
N SER A 64 14.52 11.97 17.16
CA SER A 64 15.57 11.81 18.18
C SER A 64 14.99 11.41 19.55
N GLY A 65 13.80 11.89 19.90
CA GLY A 65 13.13 11.60 21.17
C GLY A 65 12.46 10.23 21.27
N LEU A 66 12.42 9.45 20.18
CA LEU A 66 11.78 8.13 20.15
C LEU A 66 12.76 7.04 20.58
N THR A 67 12.25 6.03 21.28
CA THR A 67 13.00 4.79 21.49
C THR A 67 13.14 4.02 20.18
N LYS A 68 14.11 3.10 20.11
CA LYS A 68 14.35 2.29 18.92
C LYS A 68 13.10 1.55 18.44
N LEU A 69 12.37 0.91 19.36
CA LEU A 69 11.13 0.19 19.06
C LEU A 69 10.04 1.11 18.51
N GLU A 70 9.78 2.23 19.19
CA GLU A 70 8.78 3.22 18.74
C GLU A 70 9.14 3.78 17.36
N ARG A 71 10.43 4.03 17.11
CA ARG A 71 10.92 4.51 15.82
C ARG A 71 10.70 3.48 14.72
N ASP A 72 11.04 2.22 14.97
CA ASP A 72 10.90 1.15 13.98
C ASP A 72 9.43 0.94 13.60
N GLU A 73 8.54 0.93 14.60
CA GLU A 73 7.11 0.80 14.39
C GLU A 73 6.50 1.99 13.64
N TYR A 74 6.89 3.21 14.02
CA TYR A 74 6.45 4.43 13.35
C TYR A 74 6.95 4.49 11.90
N MET A 75 8.20 4.08 11.64
CA MET A 75 8.77 4.02 10.29
C MET A 75 8.05 2.99 9.41
N MET A 76 7.76 1.81 9.95
CA MET A 76 6.96 0.79 9.26
C MET A 76 5.57 1.31 8.92
N LYS A 77 4.94 2.06 9.83
CA LYS A 77 3.59 2.56 9.63
C LYS A 77 3.51 3.74 8.66
N VAL A 78 4.32 4.77 8.88
CA VAL A 78 4.23 6.07 8.19
C VAL A 78 5.19 6.14 7.02
N GLY A 79 6.41 5.61 7.18
CA GLY A 79 7.41 5.60 6.11
C GLY A 79 7.08 4.58 5.01
N GLN A 80 6.77 3.34 5.41
CA GLN A 80 6.52 2.24 4.47
C GLN A 80 5.03 1.97 4.19
N GLY A 81 4.13 2.58 4.96
CA GLY A 81 2.68 2.45 4.74
C GLY A 81 2.07 1.12 5.16
N PHE A 82 2.72 0.33 6.03
CA PHE A 82 2.20 -0.98 6.42
C PHE A 82 0.90 -0.91 7.23
N SER A 83 0.12 -1.98 7.17
CA SER A 83 -1.07 -2.14 8.01
C SER A 83 -0.66 -2.50 9.45
N MET A 84 -1.48 -2.13 10.45
CA MET A 84 -1.20 -2.50 11.84
C MET A 84 -1.12 -4.02 12.04
N GLY A 85 -1.91 -4.80 11.29
CA GLY A 85 -1.84 -6.25 11.34
C GLY A 85 -0.51 -6.81 10.81
N THR A 86 0.02 -6.17 9.77
CA THR A 86 1.33 -6.52 9.21
C THR A 86 2.45 -6.18 10.20
N ILE A 87 2.37 -5.02 10.85
CA ILE A 87 3.36 -4.58 11.86
C ILE A 87 3.35 -5.53 13.07
N VAL A 88 2.16 -5.90 13.54
CA VAL A 88 1.98 -6.92 14.60
C VAL A 88 2.65 -8.23 14.21
N ALA A 89 2.46 -8.70 12.97
CA ALA A 89 3.09 -9.93 12.49
C ALA A 89 4.62 -9.83 12.44
N TYR A 90 5.18 -8.66 12.10
CA TYR A 90 6.63 -8.44 12.09
C TYR A 90 7.24 -8.31 13.50
N MET A 91 6.57 -7.60 14.40
CA MET A 91 7.08 -7.34 15.75
C MET A 91 6.76 -8.49 16.73
N GLY A 92 5.81 -9.36 16.40
CA GLY A 92 5.34 -10.43 17.29
C GLY A 92 4.52 -9.90 18.47
N ASP A 93 3.90 -8.73 18.30
CA ASP A 93 3.34 -7.95 19.40
C ASP A 93 1.81 -7.78 19.26
N SER A 94 1.10 -7.37 20.30
CA SER A 94 -0.37 -7.22 20.20
C SER A 94 -0.78 -5.94 19.46
N LYS A 95 -1.95 -5.96 18.78
CA LYS A 95 -2.48 -4.77 18.08
C LYS A 95 -2.70 -3.57 19.03
N SER A 96 -3.10 -3.84 20.28
CA SER A 96 -3.24 -2.81 21.31
C SER A 96 -1.89 -2.23 21.73
N SER A 97 -0.84 -3.06 21.82
CA SER A 97 0.54 -2.62 22.11
C SER A 97 1.02 -1.63 21.04
N VAL A 98 0.92 -2.04 19.77
CA VAL A 98 1.23 -1.21 18.58
C VAL A 98 0.48 0.12 18.62
N GLN A 99 -0.83 0.10 18.88
CA GLN A 99 -1.61 1.33 18.96
C GLN A 99 -1.16 2.29 20.09
N VAL A 100 -0.76 1.74 21.25
CA VAL A 100 -0.26 2.55 22.38
C VAL A 100 1.12 3.12 22.06
N MET A 101 2.00 2.31 21.48
CA MET A 101 3.34 2.73 21.07
C MET A 101 3.29 3.85 20.02
N MET A 102 2.41 3.73 19.00
CA MET A 102 2.16 4.79 18.03
C MET A 102 1.72 6.10 18.70
N LYS A 103 0.72 6.06 19.60
CA LYS A 103 0.26 7.27 20.31
C LYS A 103 1.37 7.90 21.15
N ARG A 104 2.20 7.08 21.79
CA ARG A 104 3.32 7.56 22.60
C ARG A 104 4.40 8.20 21.73
N ALA A 105 4.70 7.61 20.57
CA ALA A 105 5.61 8.17 19.58
C ALA A 105 5.12 9.54 19.12
N GLU A 106 3.84 9.66 18.74
CA GLU A 106 3.23 10.94 18.35
C GLU A 106 3.34 12.00 19.44
N GLN A 107 3.03 11.66 20.69
CA GLN A 107 3.16 12.59 21.82
C GLN A 107 4.60 13.06 22.03
N LYS A 108 5.59 12.17 21.88
CA LYS A 108 7.01 12.52 21.97
C LYS A 108 7.43 13.45 20.83
N MET A 109 6.98 13.19 19.60
CA MET A 109 7.26 14.07 18.46
C MET A 109 6.62 15.45 18.63
N MET A 110 5.40 15.54 19.17
CA MET A 110 4.77 16.84 19.44
C MET A 110 5.56 17.65 20.46
N ARG A 111 5.98 17.02 21.57
CA ARG A 111 6.87 17.66 22.55
C ARG A 111 8.18 18.11 21.91
N GLN A 112 8.79 17.25 21.07
CA GLN A 112 10.03 17.59 20.37
C GLN A 112 9.86 18.80 19.45
N LYS A 113 8.71 18.92 18.77
CA LYS A 113 8.39 20.11 17.95
C LYS A 113 8.27 21.39 18.77
N GLU A 114 7.75 21.30 19.98
CA GLU A 114 7.63 22.44 20.90
C GLU A 114 8.99 22.85 21.49
N THR A 115 9.87 21.89 21.77
CA THR A 115 11.16 22.14 22.42
C THR A 115 12.30 22.41 21.45
N SER A 116 12.26 21.84 20.25
CA SER A 116 13.37 21.94 19.29
C SER A 116 13.31 23.23 18.48
N LEU A 117 14.38 24.01 18.57
CA LEU A 117 14.58 25.24 17.81
C LEU A 117 14.52 25.03 16.29
N PHE A 118 14.86 23.82 15.80
CA PHE A 118 14.94 23.51 14.36
C PHE A 118 13.61 23.02 13.76
N LEU A 119 12.64 22.73 14.62
CA LEU A 119 11.31 22.28 14.22
C LEU A 119 10.26 23.38 14.29
N VAL A 120 10.54 24.47 15.01
CA VAL A 120 9.72 25.69 15.03
C VAL A 120 9.87 26.40 13.68
N GLY A 121 8.77 26.47 12.94
CA GLY A 121 8.64 27.19 11.67
C GLY A 121 7.19 27.57 11.45
#